data_AF-A0A3G9G4M3-F1
#
_entry.id   AF-A0A3G9G4M3-F1
#
_cell.length_a   1.000
_cell.length_b   1.000
_cell.length_c   1.000
_cell.angle_alpha   90.00
_cell.angle_beta   90.00
_cell.angle_gamma   90.00
#
_symmetry.space_group_name_H-M   'P 1'
#
loop_
_entity.id
_entity.type
_entity.pdbx_description
1 polymer ?
#
loop_
_entity_poly.entity_id
_entity_poly.type
_entity_poly.pdbx_seq_one_letter_code
_entity_poly.pdbx_strand_id
1 'polypeptide(L)'
;MSFYPTDKIALFIDGANLYSAAKALNFDIDYRKLLDEFRKRGVLLRAYYYTALVEGDDYSPIRPLVDWLDYNGFALITKTAKEYTDAQGRKRWRGDMDIEIACDMMEIADHADHLVLFSGDGDFRRLIEAVQRKGCRVTVVSTVKSQPPMTSDELRRQADTFVDLADLASVVGRPRQQPANTRHDEFED
;
A
#
# COMPACT_ATOMS: atom_id res chain seq x y z
N MET A 1 14.88 4.99 -11.62
CA MET A 1 13.98 3.83 -11.44
C MET A 1 14.23 2.86 -12.58
N SER A 2 14.80 1.68 -12.33
CA SER A 2 15.02 0.68 -13.39
C SER A 2 13.83 -0.29 -13.43
N PHE A 3 12.71 0.19 -13.97
CA PHE A 3 11.66 -0.71 -14.47
C PHE A 3 11.93 -0.95 -15.95
N TYR A 4 11.75 -2.19 -16.40
CA TYR A 4 11.94 -2.53 -17.81
C TYR A 4 10.57 -2.81 -18.42
N PRO A 5 10.27 -2.29 -19.64
CA PRO A 5 8.95 -2.39 -20.24
C PRO A 5 8.41 -3.81 -20.42
N THR A 6 9.29 -4.82 -20.45
CA THR A 6 8.93 -6.24 -20.60
C THR A 6 8.82 -7.00 -19.28
N ASP A 7 9.20 -6.37 -18.15
CA ASP A 7 9.16 -7.03 -16.85
C ASP A 7 7.72 -7.37 -16.47
N LYS A 8 7.52 -8.60 -15.99
CA LYS A 8 6.30 -8.99 -15.32
C LYS A 8 6.31 -8.46 -13.90
N ILE A 9 5.42 -7.51 -13.62
CA ILE A 9 5.35 -6.79 -12.35
C ILE A 9 4.20 -7.33 -11.50
N ALA A 10 4.46 -7.56 -10.22
CA ALA A 10 3.42 -7.80 -9.22
C ALA A 10 3.51 -6.78 -8.09
N LEU A 11 2.39 -6.16 -7.72
CA LEU A 11 2.30 -5.20 -6.62
C LEU A 11 1.72 -5.86 -5.38
N PHE A 12 2.30 -5.57 -4.22
CA PHE A 12 1.86 -6.03 -2.90
C PHE A 12 1.63 -4.82 -2.03
N ILE A 13 0.36 -4.48 -1.83
CA ILE A 13 -0.04 -3.27 -1.14
C ILE A 13 -0.55 -3.61 0.25
N ASP A 14 0.28 -3.37 1.26
CA ASP A 14 -0.17 -3.38 2.64
C ASP A 14 -1.00 -2.11 2.89
N GLY A 15 -2.32 -2.27 2.98
CA GLY A 15 -3.24 -1.15 3.13
C GLY A 15 -2.99 -0.33 4.39
N ALA A 16 -2.62 -0.98 5.50
CA ALA A 16 -2.38 -0.29 6.78
C ALA A 16 -1.08 0.52 6.75
N ASN A 17 -0.01 -0.08 6.23
CA ASN A 17 1.28 0.61 6.09
C ASN A 17 1.21 1.73 5.05
N LEU A 18 0.59 1.49 3.89
CA LEU A 18 0.44 2.50 2.84
C LEU A 18 -0.42 3.68 3.30
N TYR A 19 -1.56 3.42 3.97
CA TYR A 19 -2.41 4.47 4.53
C TYR A 19 -1.65 5.32 5.55
N SER A 20 -0.91 4.68 6.46
CA SER A 20 -0.14 5.37 7.49
C SER A 20 0.97 6.24 6.88
N ALA A 21 1.67 5.74 5.86
CA ALA A 21 2.69 6.48 5.12
C ALA A 21 2.11 7.68 4.36
N ALA A 22 0.99 7.51 3.65
CA ALA A 22 0.32 8.59 2.92
C ALA A 22 -0.20 9.68 3.86
N LYS A 23 -0.80 9.29 4.99
CA LYS A 23 -1.26 10.20 6.04
C LYS A 23 -0.10 11.00 6.63
N ALA A 24 1.03 10.36 6.91
CA ALA A 24 2.23 11.05 7.40
C ALA A 24 2.79 12.07 6.39
N LEU A 25 2.59 11.83 5.09
CA LEU A 25 2.94 12.74 4.00
C LEU A 25 1.83 13.74 3.62
N ASN A 26 0.69 13.70 4.33
CA ASN A 26 -0.45 14.59 4.15
C ASN A 26 -0.99 14.63 2.69
N PHE A 27 -1.16 13.46 2.08
CA PHE A 27 -1.82 13.32 0.78
C PHE A 27 -2.68 12.06 0.70
N ASP A 28 -3.67 12.08 -0.20
CA ASP A 28 -4.53 10.94 -0.49
C ASP A 28 -4.09 10.24 -1.78
N ILE A 29 -4.10 8.91 -1.76
CA ILE A 29 -3.75 8.09 -2.91
C ILE A 29 -4.94 7.94 -3.86
N ASP A 30 -4.67 8.13 -5.14
CA ASP A 30 -5.52 7.73 -6.25
C ASP A 30 -5.07 6.36 -6.75
N TYR A 31 -5.77 5.31 -6.30
CA TYR A 31 -5.44 3.93 -6.63
C TYR A 31 -5.57 3.61 -8.13
N ARG A 32 -6.41 4.36 -8.87
CA ARG A 32 -6.47 4.22 -10.34
C ARG A 32 -5.16 4.70 -10.95
N LYS A 33 -4.71 5.90 -10.57
CA LYS A 33 -3.42 6.43 -11.05
C LYS A 33 -2.25 5.55 -10.63
N LEU A 34 -2.27 5.00 -9.42
CA LEU A 34 -1.27 4.04 -8.97
C LEU A 34 -1.20 2.85 -9.92
N LEU A 35 -2.33 2.21 -10.20
CA LEU A 35 -2.37 1.04 -11.10
C LEU A 35 -1.90 1.39 -12.52
N ASP A 36 -2.37 2.52 -13.05
CA ASP A 36 -2.01 3.00 -14.38
C ASP A 36 -0.53 3.38 -14.48
N GLU A 37 0.08 3.87 -13.40
CA GLU A 37 1.50 4.20 -13.36
C GLU A 37 2.38 2.94 -13.49
N PHE A 38 2.04 1.85 -12.82
CA PHE A 38 2.78 0.60 -12.93
C PHE A 38 2.51 -0.14 -14.25
N ARG A 39 1.30 -0.01 -14.83
CA ARG A 39 1.00 -0.52 -16.18
C ARG A 39 1.86 0.12 -17.27
N LYS A 40 2.30 1.36 -17.10
CA LYS A 40 3.19 2.04 -18.06
C LYS A 40 4.65 1.57 -17.95
N ARG A 41 5.01 0.94 -16.83
CA ARG A 41 6.39 0.59 -16.48
C ARG A 41 6.78 -0.84 -16.85
N GLY A 42 5.79 -1.71 -17.09
CA GLY A 42 5.99 -3.10 -17.49
C GLY A 42 4.67 -3.84 -17.70
N VAL A 43 4.74 -5.17 -17.75
CA VAL A 43 3.57 -6.05 -17.84
C VAL A 43 3.04 -6.31 -16.44
N LEU A 44 2.04 -5.55 -16.01
CA LEU A 44 1.41 -5.74 -14.70
C LEU A 44 0.60 -7.05 -14.66
N LEU A 45 1.08 -8.04 -13.91
CA LEU A 45 0.40 -9.33 -13.71
C LEU A 45 -0.74 -9.22 -12.70
N ARG A 46 -0.42 -8.68 -11.52
CA ARG A 46 -1.33 -8.60 -10.37
C ARG A 46 -1.03 -7.37 -9.53
N ALA A 47 -2.07 -6.82 -8.93
CA ALA A 47 -1.96 -5.80 -7.89
C ALA A 47 -2.77 -6.28 -6.69
N TYR A 48 -2.08 -6.81 -5.69
CA TYR A 48 -2.68 -7.31 -4.47
C TYR A 48 -2.87 -6.17 -3.48
N TYR A 49 -4.04 -6.11 -2.85
CA TYR A 49 -4.33 -5.17 -1.77
C TYR A 49 -4.75 -5.94 -0.52
N TYR A 50 -3.99 -5.75 0.55
CA TYR A 50 -4.14 -6.48 1.81
C TYR A 50 -4.74 -5.57 2.87
N THR A 51 -5.83 -6.02 3.51
CA THR A 51 -6.44 -5.25 4.59
C THR A 51 -7.19 -6.11 5.60
N ALA A 52 -7.20 -5.68 6.86
CA ALA A 52 -8.02 -6.30 7.88
C ALA A 52 -9.33 -5.54 8.06
N LEU A 53 -10.45 -6.27 8.08
CA LEU A 53 -11.79 -5.72 8.28
C LEU A 53 -12.30 -6.07 9.67
N VAL A 54 -12.88 -5.09 10.37
CA VAL A 54 -13.53 -5.33 11.67
C VAL A 54 -14.92 -5.93 11.44
N GLU A 55 -15.20 -7.06 12.07
CA GLU A 55 -16.53 -7.67 12.12
C GLU A 55 -17.45 -6.91 13.09
N GLY A 56 -18.74 -6.81 12.74
CA GLY A 56 -19.79 -6.36 13.67
C GLY A 56 -20.19 -4.88 13.61
N ASP A 57 -19.44 -4.03 12.91
CA ASP A 57 -19.92 -2.70 12.53
C ASP A 57 -20.45 -2.76 11.09
N ASP A 58 -21.72 -2.41 10.89
CA ASP A 58 -22.36 -2.26 9.58
C ASP A 58 -21.64 -1.23 8.69
N TYR A 59 -20.71 -0.45 9.26
CA TYR A 59 -19.99 0.63 8.59
C TYR A 59 -18.49 0.62 8.92
N SER A 60 -17.71 -0.24 8.24
CA SER A 60 -16.25 -0.06 8.23
C SER A 60 -15.89 1.05 7.24
N PRO A 61 -15.19 2.13 7.64
CA PRO A 61 -14.88 3.28 6.76
C PRO A 61 -14.11 2.93 5.49
N ILE A 62 -13.45 1.78 5.49
CA ILE A 62 -12.64 1.25 4.39
C ILE A 62 -13.48 0.43 3.37
N ARG A 63 -14.69 -0.04 3.72
CA ARG A 63 -15.55 -0.84 2.81
C ARG A 63 -15.76 -0.18 1.43
N PRO A 64 -16.11 1.12 1.30
CA PRO A 64 -16.26 1.74 -0.01
C PRO A 64 -14.98 1.72 -0.84
N LEU A 65 -13.80 1.84 -0.21
CA LEU A 65 -12.52 1.72 -0.89
C LEU A 65 -12.28 0.28 -1.33
N VAL A 66 -12.54 -0.68 -0.46
CA VAL A 66 -12.38 -2.12 -0.71
C VAL A 66 -13.24 -2.57 -1.89
N ASP A 67 -14.53 -2.20 -1.89
CA ASP A 67 -15.45 -2.48 -3.00
C ASP A 67 -14.92 -1.85 -4.30
N TRP A 68 -14.50 -0.58 -4.24
CA TRP A 68 -13.95 0.11 -5.40
C TRP A 68 -12.70 -0.60 -5.95
N LEU A 69 -11.79 -1.05 -5.08
CA LEU A 69 -10.56 -1.75 -5.47
C LEU A 69 -10.88 -3.07 -6.20
N ASP A 70 -11.81 -3.84 -5.66
CA ASP A 70 -12.24 -5.13 -6.23
C ASP A 70 -12.83 -4.95 -7.64
N TYR A 71 -13.67 -3.93 -7.84
CA TYR A 71 -14.21 -3.59 -9.16
C TYR A 71 -13.18 -2.97 -10.13
N ASN A 72 -12.05 -2.44 -9.65
CA ASN A 72 -11.08 -1.68 -10.47
C ASN A 72 -9.75 -2.43 -10.68
N GLY A 73 -9.76 -3.76 -10.53
CA GLY A 73 -8.66 -4.62 -11.00
C GLY A 73 -7.56 -4.88 -9.97
N PHE A 74 -7.82 -4.62 -8.69
CA PHE A 74 -6.99 -5.13 -7.60
C PHE A 74 -7.48 -6.52 -7.18
N ALA A 75 -6.54 -7.39 -6.83
CA ALA A 75 -6.84 -8.63 -6.13
C ALA A 75 -6.89 -8.33 -4.64
N LEU A 76 -8.09 -8.37 -4.07
CA LEU A 76 -8.32 -8.01 -2.68
C LEU A 76 -8.13 -9.23 -1.75
N ILE A 77 -7.33 -9.07 -0.70
CA ILE A 77 -7.13 -10.06 0.36
C ILE A 77 -7.55 -9.44 1.68
N THR A 78 -8.59 -10.02 2.28
CA THR A 78 -9.14 -9.54 3.54
C THR A 78 -9.01 -10.56 4.66
N LYS A 79 -8.77 -10.08 5.87
CA LYS A 79 -8.77 -10.86 7.11
C LYS A 79 -9.66 -10.22 8.15
N THR A 80 -10.35 -11.01 8.96
CA THR A 80 -11.08 -10.48 10.10
C THR A 80 -10.09 -9.94 11.14
N ALA A 81 -10.17 -8.65 11.44
CA ALA A 81 -9.41 -8.01 12.50
C ALA A 81 -9.88 -8.54 13.86
N LYS A 82 -8.93 -8.97 14.70
CA LYS A 82 -9.23 -9.45 16.06
C LYS A 82 -9.22 -8.29 17.03
N GLU A 83 -10.31 -8.13 17.78
CA GLU A 83 -10.38 -7.20 18.90
C GLU A 83 -9.55 -7.75 20.07
N TYR A 84 -8.77 -6.87 20.69
CA TYR A 84 -8.08 -7.17 21.95
C TYR A 84 -8.13 -5.96 22.87
N THR A 85 -8.11 -6.21 24.17
CA THR A 85 -8.04 -5.17 25.19
C THR A 85 -6.57 -5.02 25.61
N ASP A 86 -6.03 -3.80 25.51
CA ASP A 86 -4.68 -3.53 26.03
C ASP A 86 -4.66 -3.53 27.57
N ALA A 87 -3.46 -3.52 28.16
CA ALA A 87 -3.29 -3.51 29.61
C ALA A 87 -3.91 -2.27 30.32
N GLN A 88 -4.34 -1.26 29.56
CA GLN A 88 -5.01 -0.05 30.04
C GLN A 88 -6.53 -0.11 29.83
N GLY A 89 -7.09 -1.26 29.45
CA GLY A 89 -8.53 -1.45 29.25
C GLY A 89 -9.05 -0.88 27.93
N ARG A 90 -8.19 -0.43 27.02
CA ARG A 90 -8.62 0.15 25.74
C ARG A 90 -8.78 -0.94 24.69
N LYS A 91 -9.91 -0.91 23.99
CA LYS A 91 -10.14 -1.74 22.81
C LYS A 91 -9.16 -1.35 21.72
N ARG A 92 -8.51 -2.36 21.15
CA ARG A 92 -7.57 -2.26 20.04
C ARG A 92 -7.89 -3.36 19.05
N TRP A 93 -7.50 -3.16 17.80
CA TRP A 93 -7.68 -4.15 16.75
C TRP A 93 -6.31 -4.54 16.20
N ARG A 94 -6.08 -5.85 16.01
CA ARG A 94 -4.92 -6.37 15.29
C ARG A 94 -5.39 -7.17 14.09
N GLY A 95 -4.72 -6.96 12.98
CA GLY A 95 -4.92 -7.67 11.73
C GLY A 95 -3.75 -7.35 10.82
N ASP A 96 -2.56 -7.81 11.20
CA ASP A 96 -1.44 -7.85 10.26
C ASP A 96 -1.78 -8.80 9.10
N MET A 97 -1.21 -8.46 7.96
CA MET A 97 -1.37 -9.20 6.71
C MET A 97 -0.04 -9.82 6.26
N ASP A 98 0.95 -9.88 7.16
CA ASP A 98 2.34 -10.19 6.82
C ASP A 98 2.49 -11.61 6.30
N ILE A 99 1.73 -12.55 6.88
CA ILE A 99 1.72 -13.95 6.46
C ILE A 99 1.10 -14.07 5.06
N GLU A 100 -0.03 -13.42 4.84
CA GLU A 100 -0.72 -13.44 3.55
C GLU A 100 0.15 -12.82 2.44
N ILE A 101 0.77 -11.67 2.72
CA ILE A 101 1.75 -11.02 1.83
C ILE A 101 2.92 -11.96 1.54
N ALA A 102 3.50 -12.59 2.57
CA ALA A 102 4.65 -13.47 2.41
C ALA A 102 4.34 -14.71 1.57
N CYS A 103 3.18 -15.34 1.81
CA CYS A 103 2.72 -16.48 1.03
C CYS A 103 2.55 -16.11 -0.45
N ASP A 104 1.80 -15.06 -0.75
CA ASP A 104 1.50 -14.65 -2.12
C ASP A 104 2.76 -14.17 -2.87
N MET A 105 3.65 -13.42 -2.19
CA MET A 105 4.93 -12.99 -2.77
C MET A 105 5.80 -14.19 -3.16
N MET A 106 5.89 -15.20 -2.30
CA MET A 106 6.68 -16.41 -2.56
C MET A 106 6.11 -17.27 -3.69
N GLU A 107 4.78 -17.31 -3.82
CA GLU A 107 4.08 -18.05 -4.86
C GLU A 107 4.26 -17.40 -6.23
N ILE A 108 4.02 -16.09 -6.36
CA ILE A 108 4.13 -15.43 -7.66
C ILE A 108 5.58 -15.18 -8.10
N ALA A 109 6.55 -15.30 -7.20
CA ALA A 109 7.97 -15.08 -7.50
C ALA A 109 8.48 -15.95 -8.67
N ASP A 110 7.90 -17.13 -8.89
CA ASP A 110 8.30 -18.00 -10.01
C ASP A 110 7.72 -17.53 -11.37
N HIS A 111 6.86 -16.50 -11.36
CA HIS A 111 6.13 -16.00 -12.52
C HIS A 111 6.36 -14.50 -12.79
N ALA A 112 6.95 -13.76 -11.85
CA ALA A 112 7.19 -12.34 -11.94
C ALA A 112 8.69 -12.01 -11.91
N ASP A 113 9.09 -10.99 -12.68
CA ASP A 113 10.48 -10.53 -12.76
C ASP A 113 10.76 -9.43 -11.73
N HIS A 114 9.72 -8.69 -11.34
CA HIS A 114 9.82 -7.54 -10.45
C HIS A 114 8.64 -7.49 -9.47
N LEU A 115 8.96 -7.60 -8.18
CA LEU A 115 7.98 -7.49 -7.09
C LEU A 115 8.08 -6.09 -6.48
N VAL A 116 6.93 -5.44 -6.27
CA VAL A 116 6.86 -4.10 -5.67
C VAL A 116 6.08 -4.20 -4.37
N LEU A 117 6.76 -4.03 -3.24
CA LEU A 117 6.17 -4.07 -1.90
C LEU A 117 5.92 -2.65 -1.40
N PHE A 118 4.66 -2.30 -1.16
CA PHE A 118 4.28 -1.07 -0.48
C PHE A 118 4.14 -1.34 1.02
N SER A 119 5.27 -1.40 1.71
CA SER A 119 5.36 -1.48 3.16
C SER A 119 6.72 -0.97 3.60
N GLY A 120 6.81 -0.51 4.85
CA GLY A 120 8.09 -0.16 5.48
C GLY A 120 8.47 -1.09 6.63
N ASP A 121 7.74 -2.19 6.82
CA ASP A 121 7.98 -3.13 7.91
C ASP A 121 9.27 -3.94 7.72
N GLY A 122 10.14 -3.89 8.73
CA GLY A 122 11.41 -4.61 8.74
C GLY A 122 11.27 -6.13 8.72
N ASP A 123 10.13 -6.67 9.16
CA ASP A 123 9.91 -8.11 9.25
C ASP A 123 9.86 -8.77 7.86
N PHE A 124 9.57 -8.00 6.80
CA PHE A 124 9.64 -8.46 5.41
C PHE A 124 11.06 -8.65 4.89
N ARG A 125 12.12 -8.28 5.64
CA ARG A 125 13.50 -8.41 5.16
C ARG A 125 13.81 -9.82 4.66
N ARG A 126 13.41 -10.86 5.42
CA ARG A 126 13.70 -12.26 5.03
C ARG A 126 12.90 -12.71 3.83
N LEU A 127 11.69 -12.17 3.65
CA LEU A 127 10.89 -12.39 2.46
C LEU A 127 11.58 -11.81 1.21
N ILE A 128 12.07 -10.57 1.29
CA ILE A 128 12.80 -9.94 0.18
C ILE A 128 14.01 -10.78 -0.22
N GLU A 129 14.82 -11.22 0.76
CA GLU A 129 15.97 -12.09 0.49
C GLU A 129 15.56 -13.41 -0.18
N ALA A 130 14.43 -13.99 0.22
CA ALA A 130 13.94 -15.25 -0.33
C ALA A 130 13.48 -15.15 -1.78
N VAL A 131 12.74 -14.09 -2.14
CA VAL A 131 12.28 -13.88 -3.52
C VAL A 131 13.43 -13.41 -4.43
N GLN A 132 14.42 -12.68 -3.89
CA GLN A 132 15.64 -12.35 -4.63
C GLN A 132 16.45 -13.59 -5.00
N ARG A 133 16.52 -14.59 -4.10
CA ARG A 133 17.13 -15.90 -4.40
C ARG A 133 16.41 -16.68 -5.50
N LYS A 134 15.14 -16.36 -5.78
CA LYS A 134 14.39 -16.89 -6.92
C LYS A 134 14.62 -16.11 -8.23
N GLY A 135 15.40 -15.03 -8.19
CA GLY A 135 15.74 -14.21 -9.35
C GLY A 135 14.86 -12.96 -9.53
N CYS A 136 13.89 -12.72 -8.64
CA CYS A 136 13.09 -11.50 -8.69
C CYS A 136 13.91 -10.30 -8.25
N ARG A 137 13.68 -9.15 -8.89
CA ARG A 137 14.07 -7.86 -8.30
C ARG A 137 12.95 -7.37 -7.40
N VAL A 138 13.32 -6.65 -6.35
CA VAL A 138 12.37 -6.12 -5.38
C VAL A 138 12.52 -4.61 -5.26
N THR A 139 11.41 -3.90 -5.52
CA THR A 139 11.28 -2.49 -5.14
C THR A 139 10.46 -2.40 -3.86
N VAL A 140 10.99 -1.71 -2.86
CA VAL A 140 10.22 -1.30 -1.68
C VAL A 140 9.77 0.14 -1.85
N VAL A 141 8.47 0.38 -1.62
CA VAL A 141 7.86 1.70 -1.63
C VAL A 141 7.37 2.02 -0.23
N SER A 142 7.97 3.02 0.40
CA SER A 142 7.53 3.56 1.69
C SER A 142 8.09 4.98 1.86
N THR A 143 8.03 5.59 3.03
CA THR A 143 8.55 6.94 3.26
C THR A 143 9.60 6.96 4.37
N VAL A 144 10.68 7.71 4.12
CA VAL A 144 11.69 8.08 5.12
C VAL A 144 11.61 9.57 5.51
N LYS A 145 10.74 10.33 4.83
CA LYS A 145 10.55 11.78 5.05
C LYS A 145 9.52 12.10 6.14
N SER A 146 8.89 11.09 6.71
CA SER A 146 7.99 11.22 7.86
C SER A 146 8.75 11.22 9.19
N GLN A 147 8.10 11.71 10.26
CA GLN A 147 8.65 11.63 11.61
C GLN A 147 7.66 10.93 12.55
N PRO A 148 7.97 9.71 13.04
CA PRO A 148 9.17 8.91 12.75
C PRO A 148 9.19 8.37 11.30
N PRO A 149 10.37 7.95 10.79
CA PRO A 149 10.45 7.25 9.50
C PRO A 149 9.56 6.02 9.49
N MET A 150 8.79 5.82 8.42
CA MET A 150 7.86 4.69 8.30
C MET A 150 8.54 3.46 7.68
N THR A 151 9.87 3.47 7.47
CA THR A 151 10.63 2.35 6.89
C THR A 151 11.79 1.95 7.79
N SER A 152 11.96 0.64 8.01
CA SER A 152 13.18 0.09 8.60
C SER A 152 14.39 0.24 7.66
N ASP A 153 15.52 0.69 8.20
CA ASP A 153 16.79 0.77 7.47
C ASP A 153 17.25 -0.59 6.92
N GLU A 154 16.96 -1.67 7.63
CA GLU A 154 17.33 -3.02 7.18
C GLU A 154 16.55 -3.45 5.94
N LEU A 155 15.25 -3.14 5.89
CA LEU A 155 14.40 -3.43 4.74
C LEU A 155 14.88 -2.64 3.51
N ARG A 156 15.17 -1.35 3.71
CA ARG A 156 15.65 -0.46 2.66
C ARG A 156 16.98 -0.95 2.05
N ARG A 157 17.89 -1.46 2.89
CA ARG A 157 19.19 -2.02 2.43
C ARG A 157 19.04 -3.35 1.72
N GLN A 158 18.02 -4.14 2.05
CA GLN A 158 17.79 -5.45 1.45
C GLN A 158 17.16 -5.35 0.05
N ALA A 159 16.32 -4.35 -0.19
CA ALA A 159 15.66 -4.13 -1.48
C ALA A 159 16.65 -3.73 -2.58
N ASP A 160 16.41 -4.17 -3.82
CA ASP A 160 17.20 -3.75 -4.99
C ASP A 160 16.97 -2.26 -5.32
N THR A 161 15.76 -1.78 -5.04
CA THR A 161 15.41 -0.37 -5.20
C THR A 161 14.49 0.06 -4.07
N PHE A 162 14.76 1.24 -3.51
CA PHE A 162 13.86 1.92 -2.60
C PHE A 162 13.26 3.15 -3.29
N VAL A 163 11.94 3.29 -3.22
CA VAL A 163 11.21 4.44 -3.75
C VAL A 163 10.53 5.15 -2.60
N ASP A 164 10.83 6.44 -2.44
CA ASP A 164 10.11 7.26 -1.47
C ASP A 164 8.69 7.55 -1.99
N LEU A 165 7.69 7.22 -1.17
CA LEU A 165 6.28 7.47 -1.48
C LEU A 165 6.00 8.95 -1.76
N ALA A 166 6.77 9.87 -1.15
CA ALA A 166 6.66 11.30 -1.41
C ALA A 166 7.00 11.66 -2.87
N ASP A 167 7.92 10.91 -3.49
CA ASP A 167 8.31 11.15 -4.89
C ASP A 167 7.20 10.66 -5.85
N LEU A 168 6.49 9.60 -5.46
CA LEU A 168 5.30 9.10 -6.19
C LEU A 168 4.07 9.99 -5.98
N ALA A 169 3.96 10.72 -4.88
CA ALA A 169 2.77 11.50 -4.54
C ALA A 169 2.33 12.49 -5.64
N SER A 170 3.30 13.05 -6.38
CA SER A 170 3.01 13.94 -7.52
C SER A 170 2.28 13.26 -8.68
N VAL A 171 2.47 11.95 -8.83
CA VAL A 171 1.92 11.13 -9.92
C VAL A 171 0.64 10.42 -9.47
N VAL A 172 0.66 9.84 -8.27
CA VAL A 172 -0.43 8.99 -7.76
C VAL A 172 -1.34 9.68 -6.75
N GLY A 173 -1.08 10.96 -6.43
CA GLY A 173 -1.90 11.73 -5.51
C GLY A 173 -3.25 12.13 -6.13
N ARG A 174 -4.28 12.19 -5.29
CA ARG A 174 -5.53 12.86 -5.63
C ARG A 174 -5.27 14.37 -5.78
N PRO A 175 -5.90 15.04 -6.75
CA PRO A 175 -5.84 16.50 -6.81
C PRO A 175 -6.36 17.06 -5.48
N ARG A 176 -5.63 17.99 -4.86
CA ARG A 176 -6.16 18.73 -3.71
C ARG A 176 -7.43 19.45 -4.18
N GLN A 177 -8.59 19.00 -3.72
CA GLN A 177 -9.80 19.80 -3.85
C GLN A 177 -9.54 21.08 -3.06
N GLN A 178 -9.48 22.22 -3.74
CA GLN A 178 -9.62 23.49 -3.04
C GLN A 178 -10.96 23.42 -2.29
N PRO A 179 -11.00 23.77 -0.98
CA PRO A 179 -12.27 23.82 -0.27
C PRO A 179 -13.20 24.70 -1.10
N ALA A 180 -14.37 24.15 -1.45
CA ALA A 180 -15.39 24.89 -2.17
C ALA A 180 -15.63 26.18 -1.40
N ASN A 181 -15.33 27.30 -2.04
CA ASN A 181 -15.59 28.62 -1.49
C ASN A 181 -17.11 28.70 -1.31
N THR A 182 -17.60 28.43 -0.10
CA THR A 182 -18.98 28.72 0.29
C THR A 182 -19.09 30.23 0.26
N ARG A 183 -19.38 30.78 -0.92
CA ARG A 183 -19.96 32.10 -1.06
C ARG A 183 -21.24 32.04 -0.25
N HIS A 184 -21.21 32.69 0.92
CA HIS A 184 -22.42 33.21 1.53
C HIS A 184 -23.05 34.12 0.47
N ASP A 185 -24.09 33.63 -0.18
CA ASP A 185 -25.04 34.51 -0.83
C ASP A 185 -25.68 35.32 0.30
N GLU A 186 -25.22 36.57 0.43
CA GLU A 186 -25.94 37.63 1.13
C GLU A 186 -27.30 37.76 0.45
N PHE A 187 -28.33 37.19 1.07
CA PHE A 187 -29.69 37.63 0.83
C PHE A 187 -29.84 38.98 1.53
N GLU A 188 -29.78 40.05 0.73
CA GLU A 188 -30.39 41.33 1.07
C GLU A 188 -31.89 41.12 1.29
N ASP A 189 -32.39 41.48 2.47
CA ASP A 189 -33.71 42.08 2.72
C ASP A 189 -33.64 42.92 4.00
#